data_AF-A0A357MII7-F1
#
_entry.id   AF-A0A357MII7-F1
#
_cell.length_a   1.000
_cell.length_b   1.000
_cell.length_c   1.000
_cell.angle_alpha   90.00
_cell.angle_beta   90.00
_cell.angle_gamma   90.00
#
_symmetry.space_group_name_H-M   'P 1'
#
loop_
_entity.id
_entity.type
_entity.pdbx_description
1 polymer ?
#
loop_
_entity_poly.entity_id
_entity_poly.type
_entity_poly.pdbx_seq_one_letter_code
_entity_poly.pdbx_strand_id
1 'polypeptide(L)'
;MRFITGEVREGVVSFVGTSAAAETRTFLAEIEVPNADRAIPAGISAEIEIPTGTAMAHFIEPSIVSLSAEGDLGVKTVEDGIVRFYPIEIVKAELDGVWAEGLPEEARIVTIGQGFVREGDAVRPRPEEEINGTPGTSEPGE
;
A
#
# COMPACT_ATOMS: atom_id res chain seq x y z
N MET A 1 20.97 -2.94 0.13
CA MET A 1 21.41 -1.54 0.33
C MET A 1 22.06 -1.00 -0.93
N ARG A 2 21.87 0.29 -1.22
CA ARG A 2 22.37 0.99 -2.40
C ARG A 2 23.28 2.14 -1.98
N PHE A 3 24.53 2.10 -2.38
CA PHE A 3 25.51 3.17 -2.11
C PHE A 3 25.37 4.32 -3.11
N ILE A 4 25.81 5.52 -2.74
CA ILE A 4 25.83 6.69 -3.64
C ILE A 4 26.70 6.48 -4.90
N THR A 5 27.64 5.54 -4.85
CA THR A 5 28.46 5.12 -5.99
C THR A 5 27.67 4.30 -7.02
N GLY A 6 26.43 3.92 -6.72
CA GLY A 6 25.59 3.04 -7.53
C GLY A 6 25.73 1.56 -7.20
N GLU A 7 26.71 1.17 -6.37
CA GLU A 7 26.90 -0.21 -5.95
C GLU A 7 25.75 -0.69 -5.07
N VAL A 8 25.31 -1.94 -5.27
CA VAL A 8 24.29 -2.58 -4.45
C VAL A 8 24.89 -3.79 -3.76
N ARG A 9 24.70 -3.87 -2.45
CA ARG A 9 25.13 -5.00 -1.61
C ARG A 9 24.03 -5.43 -0.68
N GLU A 10 24.18 -6.63 -0.14
CA GLU A 10 23.41 -7.09 1.01
C GLU A 10 24.23 -6.88 2.28
N GLY A 11 23.53 -6.60 3.38
CA GLY A 11 24.13 -6.40 4.69
C GLY A 11 23.22 -6.96 5.78
N VAL A 12 23.80 -7.28 6.93
CA VAL A 12 23.06 -7.82 8.07
C VAL A 12 23.01 -6.74 9.16
N VAL A 13 21.82 -6.48 9.68
CA VAL A 13 21.64 -5.59 10.84
C VAL A 13 22.30 -6.26 12.05
N SER A 14 23.40 -5.70 12.54
CA SER A 14 24.16 -6.23 13.67
C SER A 14 23.71 -5.64 15.00
N PHE A 15 23.15 -4.43 14.97
CA PHE A 15 22.71 -3.73 16.18
C PHE A 15 21.55 -2.77 15.90
N VAL A 16 20.61 -2.71 16.83
CA VAL A 16 19.60 -1.66 16.93
C VAL A 16 19.59 -1.15 18.36
N GLY A 17 19.90 0.12 18.54
CA GLY A 17 19.91 0.77 19.84
C GLY A 17 18.53 0.80 20.47
N THR A 18 18.44 0.56 21.78
CA THR A 18 17.18 0.56 22.52
C THR A 18 16.75 1.97 22.98
N SER A 19 17.65 2.95 22.87
CA SER A 19 17.39 4.34 23.24
C SER A 19 17.41 5.22 21.99
N ALA A 20 16.35 6.02 21.81
CA ALA A 20 16.27 6.98 20.72
C ALA A 20 17.00 8.28 21.07
N ALA A 21 17.67 8.88 20.08
CA ALA A 21 18.16 10.25 20.20
C ALA A 21 16.95 11.21 20.31
N ALA A 22 16.82 11.89 21.44
CA ALA A 22 15.61 12.67 21.74
C ALA A 22 15.34 13.81 20.75
N GLU A 23 16.40 14.39 20.18
CA GLU A 23 16.31 15.52 19.24
C GLU A 23 15.75 15.09 17.88
N THR A 24 16.15 13.93 17.37
CA THR A 24 15.79 13.44 16.03
C THR A 24 14.70 12.36 16.07
N ARG A 25 14.40 11.82 17.25
CA ARG A 25 13.51 10.66 17.45
C ARG A 25 13.94 9.45 16.61
N THR A 26 15.24 9.27 16.41
CA THR A 26 15.81 8.15 15.65
C THR A 26 16.56 7.17 16.56
N PHE A 27 16.58 5.91 16.17
CA PHE A 27 17.39 4.87 16.81
C PHE A 27 18.67 4.64 16.01
N LEU A 28 19.78 4.41 16.71
CA LEU A 28 21.03 4.00 16.06
C LEU A 28 20.87 2.56 15.55
N ALA A 29 21.14 2.32 14.28
CA ALA A 29 21.23 0.98 13.71
C ALA A 29 22.60 0.81 13.05
N GLU A 30 23.22 -0.35 13.26
CA GLU A 30 24.48 -0.74 12.62
C GLU A 30 24.22 -1.91 11.67
N ILE A 31 24.89 -1.88 10.52
CA ILE A 31 24.76 -2.89 9.47
C ILE A 31 26.15 -3.32 9.05
N GLU A 32 26.39 -4.62 9.10
CA GLU A 32 27.62 -5.24 8.62
C GLU A 32 27.49 -5.60 7.15
N VAL A 33 28.47 -5.19 6.36
CA VAL A 33 28.49 -5.36 4.90
C VAL A 33 29.82 -5.97 4.49
N PRO A 34 29.83 -7.13 3.80
CA PRO A 34 31.05 -7.71 3.27
C PRO A 34 31.72 -6.78 2.24
N ASN A 35 33.00 -6.48 2.43
CA ASN A 35 33.79 -5.59 1.56
C ASN A 35 35.19 -6.17 1.26
N ALA A 36 35.24 -7.44 0.85
CA ALA A 36 36.50 -8.16 0.65
C ALA A 36 37.36 -7.59 -0.49
N ASP A 37 36.71 -7.04 -1.52
CA ASP A 37 37.31 -6.37 -2.68
C ASP A 37 37.68 -4.90 -2.42
N ARG A 38 37.30 -4.35 -1.25
CA ARG A 38 37.49 -2.94 -0.87
C ARG A 38 36.86 -1.95 -1.85
N ALA A 39 35.78 -2.38 -2.52
CA ALA A 39 35.06 -1.55 -3.48
C ALA A 39 34.27 -0.42 -2.80
N ILE A 40 33.93 -0.57 -1.52
CA ILE A 40 33.14 0.39 -0.74
C ILE A 40 34.08 1.27 0.11
N PRO A 41 34.27 2.56 -0.20
CA PRO A 41 35.07 3.47 0.62
C PRO A 41 34.37 3.84 1.92
N ALA A 42 35.13 4.18 2.95
CA ALA A 42 34.58 4.72 4.18
C ALA A 42 34.01 6.14 3.97
N GLY A 43 32.96 6.49 4.72
CA GLY A 43 32.39 7.83 4.76
C GLY A 43 31.38 8.16 3.65
N ILE A 44 31.02 7.18 2.81
CA ILE A 44 29.97 7.37 1.80
C ILE A 44 28.58 7.08 2.38
N SER A 45 27.55 7.73 1.82
CA SER A 45 26.16 7.46 2.15
C SER A 45 25.64 6.25 1.38
N ALA A 46 24.64 5.59 1.98
CA ALA A 46 23.89 4.51 1.37
C ALA A 46 22.42 4.60 1.79
N GLU A 47 21.55 4.11 0.91
CA GLU A 47 20.14 3.87 1.19
C GLU A 47 19.95 2.40 1.53
N ILE A 48 19.16 2.13 2.57
CA ILE A 48 18.95 0.78 3.10
C ILE A 48 17.45 0.52 3.12
N GLU A 49 17.07 -0.62 2.55
CA GLU A 49 15.72 -1.16 2.66
C GLU A 49 15.78 -2.35 3.64
N ILE A 50 15.01 -2.27 4.73
CA ILE A 50 14.96 -3.29 5.78
C ILE A 50 13.56 -3.91 5.76
N PRO A 51 13.40 -5.15 5.29
CA PRO A 51 12.12 -5.85 5.37
C PRO A 51 11.80 -6.15 6.83
N THR A 52 10.71 -5.60 7.37
CA THR A 52 10.27 -5.82 8.76
C THR A 52 9.16 -6.85 8.89
N GLY A 53 8.54 -7.24 7.78
CA GLY A 53 7.46 -8.20 7.72
C GLY A 53 6.79 -8.17 6.34
N THR A 54 5.80 -9.04 6.16
CA THR A 54 4.91 -9.03 5.00
C THR A 54 3.49 -8.99 5.51
N ALA A 55 2.67 -8.13 4.92
CA ALA A 55 1.27 -8.03 5.23
C ALA A 55 0.46 -7.91 3.94
N MET A 56 -0.75 -8.46 3.97
CA MET A 56 -1.65 -8.44 2.82
C MET A 56 -2.33 -7.08 2.78
N ALA A 57 -1.96 -6.28 1.78
CA ALA A 57 -2.55 -4.98 1.54
C ALA A 57 -3.11 -4.91 0.12
N HIS A 58 -4.23 -4.21 -0.01
CA HIS A 58 -4.83 -3.89 -1.31
C HIS A 58 -4.43 -2.48 -1.72
N PHE A 59 -4.05 -2.32 -2.98
CA PHE A 59 -3.84 -1.00 -3.56
C PHE A 59 -5.19 -0.42 -3.99
N ILE A 60 -5.56 0.74 -3.44
CA ILE A 60 -6.84 1.39 -3.69
C ILE A 60 -6.66 2.87 -3.98
N GLU A 61 -7.60 3.45 -4.74
CA GLU A 61 -7.62 4.88 -4.96
C GLU A 61 -7.96 5.62 -3.65
N PRO A 62 -7.36 6.80 -3.37
CA PRO A 62 -7.69 7.53 -2.14
C PRO A 62 -9.13 8.06 -2.14
N SER A 63 -9.73 8.21 -3.34
CA SER A 63 -11.09 8.69 -3.58
C SER A 63 -12.18 7.76 -3.05
N ILE A 64 -11.88 6.46 -2.88
CA ILE A 64 -12.84 5.43 -2.44
C ILE A 64 -12.78 5.14 -0.94
N VAL A 65 -11.85 5.80 -0.24
CA VAL A 65 -11.72 5.73 1.21
C VAL A 65 -12.76 6.65 1.85
N SER A 66 -13.49 6.13 2.84
CA SER A 66 -14.54 6.84 3.57
C SER A 66 -14.30 6.78 5.07
N LEU A 67 -14.89 7.72 5.79
CA LEU A 67 -14.95 7.68 7.26
C LEU A 67 -16.27 7.05 7.72
N SER A 68 -16.23 6.22 8.76
CA SER A 68 -17.40 5.73 9.47
C SER A 68 -18.04 6.87 10.30
N ALA A 69 -19.25 6.63 10.82
CA ALA A 69 -19.89 7.57 11.75
C ALA A 69 -19.13 7.70 13.09
N GLU A 70 -18.31 6.71 13.43
CA GLU A 70 -17.51 6.62 14.65
C GLU A 70 -16.11 7.24 14.46
N GLY A 71 -15.77 7.63 13.23
CA GLY A 71 -14.48 8.26 12.90
C GLY A 71 -13.42 7.29 12.38
N ASP A 72 -13.78 6.04 12.10
CA ASP A 72 -12.85 5.04 11.58
C ASP A 72 -12.69 5.16 10.07
N LEU A 73 -11.46 4.99 9.60
CA LEU A 73 -11.17 4.93 8.17
C LEU A 73 -11.56 3.56 7.62
N GLY A 74 -12.23 3.53 6.48
CA GLY A 74 -12.67 2.28 5.87
C GLY A 74 -13.04 2.42 4.41
N VAL A 75 -13.42 1.30 3.81
CA VAL A 75 -13.98 1.25 2.46
C VAL A 75 -15.32 0.55 2.48
N LYS A 76 -16.21 0.93 1.56
CA LYS A 76 -17.50 0.28 1.38
C LYS A 76 -17.36 -0.82 0.34
N THR A 77 -17.73 -2.03 0.69
CA THR A 77 -17.71 -3.20 -0.19
C THR A 77 -19.13 -3.71 -0.44
N VAL A 78 -19.30 -4.58 -1.44
CA VAL A 78 -20.59 -5.24 -1.72
C VAL A 78 -20.45 -6.76 -1.68
N GLU A 79 -21.19 -7.36 -0.75
CA GLU A 79 -21.31 -8.81 -0.58
C GLU A 79 -22.77 -9.21 -0.75
N ASP A 80 -23.05 -10.15 -1.66
CA ASP A 80 -24.42 -10.62 -1.94
C ASP A 80 -25.44 -9.50 -2.21
N GLY A 81 -24.98 -8.38 -2.80
CA GLY A 81 -25.82 -7.22 -3.09
C GLY A 81 -26.09 -6.33 -1.88
N ILE A 82 -25.43 -6.55 -0.75
CA ILE A 82 -25.52 -5.75 0.46
C ILE A 82 -24.21 -4.97 0.66
N VAL A 83 -24.32 -3.69 0.96
CA VAL A 83 -23.17 -2.85 1.29
C VAL A 83 -22.65 -3.19 2.67
N ARG A 84 -21.34 -3.45 2.77
CA ARG A 84 -20.63 -3.57 4.05
C ARG A 84 -19.56 -2.51 4.18
N PHE A 85 -19.22 -2.15 5.41
CA PHE A 85 -18.09 -1.29 5.70
C PHE A 85 -16.96 -2.12 6.28
N TYR A 86 -15.77 -2.00 5.69
CA TYR A 86 -14.56 -2.64 6.19
C TYR A 86 -13.62 -1.54 6.71
N PRO A 87 -13.25 -1.55 8.00
CA PRO A 87 -12.22 -0.66 8.51
C PRO A 87 -10.89 -1.02 7.85
N ILE A 88 -10.10 0.00 7.50
CA ILE A 88 -8.80 -0.19 6.87
C ILE A 88 -7.71 0.59 7.60
N GLU A 89 -6.48 0.08 7.49
CA GLU A 89 -5.27 0.79 7.92
C GLU A 89 -4.40 1.08 6.69
N ILE A 90 -4.03 2.35 6.48
CA ILE A 90 -3.12 2.72 5.39
C ILE A 90 -1.69 2.48 5.86
N VAL A 91 -1.01 1.49 5.27
CA VAL A 91 0.37 1.14 5.60
C VAL A 91 1.39 1.81 4.69
N LYS A 92 0.98 2.26 3.51
CA LYS A 92 1.82 3.03 2.59
C LYS A 92 0.97 3.92 1.70
N ALA A 93 1.42 5.15 1.48
CA ALA A 93 0.81 6.07 0.52
C ALA A 93 1.78 6.32 -0.65
N GLU A 94 1.26 6.28 -1.87
CA GLU A 94 1.96 6.57 -3.11
C GLU A 94 1.20 7.66 -3.88
N LEU A 95 1.77 8.16 -4.99
CA LEU A 95 1.16 9.25 -5.76
C LEU A 95 -0.20 8.84 -6.35
N ASP A 96 -0.28 7.60 -6.83
CA ASP A 96 -1.43 7.08 -7.57
C ASP A 96 -2.43 6.31 -6.69
N GLY A 97 -2.12 6.10 -5.40
CA GLY A 97 -2.98 5.32 -4.51
C GLY A 97 -2.40 5.03 -3.14
N VAL A 98 -3.14 4.26 -2.35
CA VAL A 98 -2.75 3.85 -1.00
C VAL A 98 -2.81 2.33 -0.87
N TRP A 99 -1.85 1.78 -0.13
CA TRP A 99 -1.87 0.39 0.30
C TRP A 99 -2.61 0.29 1.63
N ALA A 100 -3.71 -0.45 1.61
CA ALA A 100 -4.63 -0.58 2.73
C ALA A 100 -4.73 -2.04 3.20
N GLU A 101 -4.57 -2.25 4.51
CA GLU A 101 -4.80 -3.53 5.19
C GLU A 101 -6.19 -3.57 5.83
N GLY A 102 -6.65 -4.76 6.23
CA GLY A 102 -7.95 -4.97 6.89
C GLY A 102 -9.06 -5.47 5.96
N LEU A 103 -8.79 -5.57 4.66
CA LEU A 103 -9.69 -6.17 3.68
C LEU A 103 -9.49 -7.69 3.56
N PRO A 104 -10.55 -8.44 3.20
CA PRO A 104 -10.42 -9.85 2.85
C PRO A 104 -9.62 -10.01 1.55
N GLU A 105 -9.09 -11.23 1.30
CA GLU A 105 -8.26 -11.56 0.12
C GLU A 105 -8.87 -11.11 -1.20
N GLU A 106 -10.19 -11.18 -1.32
CA GLU A 106 -10.94 -10.63 -2.45
C GLU A 106 -12.09 -9.77 -1.94
N ALA A 107 -12.17 -8.53 -2.41
CA ALA A 107 -13.23 -7.59 -2.05
C ALA A 107 -13.73 -6.84 -3.29
N ARG A 108 -15.05 -6.72 -3.42
CA ARG A 108 -15.69 -5.84 -4.42
C ARG A 108 -15.97 -4.49 -3.79
N ILE A 109 -15.19 -3.47 -4.17
CA ILE A 109 -15.26 -2.13 -3.57
C ILE A 109 -16.22 -1.23 -4.36
N VAL A 110 -16.97 -0.40 -3.65
CA VAL A 110 -17.84 0.63 -4.24
C VAL A 110 -17.00 1.83 -4.65
N THR A 111 -16.70 1.94 -5.95
CA THR A 111 -15.90 3.06 -6.49
C THR A 111 -16.73 4.32 -6.75
N ILE A 112 -17.98 4.14 -7.21
CA ILE A 112 -18.90 5.23 -7.55
C ILE A 112 -20.16 5.14 -6.69
N GLY A 113 -20.64 6.28 -6.19
CA GLY A 113 -21.88 6.35 -5.41
C GLY A 113 -21.74 6.01 -3.93
N GLN A 114 -20.51 5.82 -3.44
CA GLN A 114 -20.17 5.55 -2.03
C GLN A 114 -20.78 6.54 -1.01
N GLY A 115 -21.01 7.80 -1.40
CA GLY A 115 -21.64 8.81 -0.54
C GLY A 115 -23.16 8.67 -0.40
N PHE A 116 -23.80 7.87 -1.25
CA PHE A 116 -25.26 7.69 -1.29
C PHE A 116 -25.73 6.38 -0.67
N VAL A 117 -24.79 5.47 -0.36
CA VAL A 117 -25.09 4.16 0.23
C VAL A 117 -24.55 4.08 1.64
N ARG A 118 -25.29 3.39 2.51
CA ARG A 118 -24.93 3.10 3.90
C ARG A 118 -24.67 1.61 4.07
N GLU A 119 -23.98 1.26 5.15
CA GLU A 119 -23.87 -0.13 5.55
C GLU A 119 -25.25 -0.76 5.72
N GLY A 120 -25.44 -1.96 5.17
CA GLY A 120 -26.71 -2.69 5.16
C GLY A 120 -27.63 -2.36 3.99
N ASP A 121 -27.31 -1.36 3.15
CA ASP A 121 -28.13 -1.03 2.00
C ASP A 121 -28.06 -2.12 0.93
N ALA A 122 -29.23 -2.48 0.39
CA ALA A 122 -29.32 -3.35 -0.77
C ALA A 122 -29.05 -2.57 -2.06
N VAL A 123 -28.05 -3.02 -2.81
CA VAL A 123 -27.58 -2.39 -4.04
C VAL A 123 -27.52 -3.40 -5.19
N ARG A 124 -27.60 -2.89 -6.42
CA ARG A 124 -27.31 -3.66 -7.63
C ARG A 124 -25.98 -3.18 -8.17
N PRO A 125 -24.86 -3.80 -7.79
CA PRO A 125 -23.54 -3.37 -8.26
C PRO A 125 -23.44 -3.59 -9.77
N ARG A 126 -22.72 -2.70 -10.46
CA ARG A 126 -22.30 -2.89 -11.84
C ARG A 126 -20.78 -2.96 -11.89
N PRO A 127 -20.20 -3.98 -12.54
CA PRO A 127 -18.75 -4.05 -12.74
C PRO A 127 -18.22 -2.81 -13.45
N GLU A 128 -16.99 -2.40 -13.11
CA GLU A 128 -16.38 -1.23 -13.71
C GLU A 128 -16.17 -1.36 -15.23
N GLU A 129 -15.90 -2.57 -15.70
CA GLU A 129 -15.75 -2.88 -17.12
C GLU A 129 -17.02 -2.55 -17.94
N GLU A 130 -18.21 -2.64 -17.32
CA GLU A 130 -19.48 -2.31 -17.97
C GLU A 130 -19.75 -0.80 -18.04
N ILE A 131 -19.18 0.00 -17.12
CA ILE A 131 -19.34 1.47 -17.08
C ILE A 131 -18.30 2.20 -17.93
N ASN A 132 -17.09 1.64 -18.07
CA ASN A 132 -15.99 2.24 -18.83
C ASN A 132 -15.99 1.89 -20.33
N GLY A 133 -16.95 1.09 -20.81
CA GLY A 133 -17.25 0.84 -22.22
C GLY A 133 -16.05 0.89 -23.16
N THR A 134 -15.27 -0.20 -23.25
CA THR A 134 -14.25 -0.28 -24.33
C THR A 134 -14.96 -0.32 -25.69
N PRO A 135 -14.71 0.63 -26.62
CA PRO A 135 -15.12 0.45 -28.00
C PRO A 135 -14.14 -0.53 -28.66
N GLY A 136 -14.61 -1.73 -29.01
CA GLY A 136 -13.74 -2.70 -29.66
C GLY A 136 -14.40 -3.99 -30.10
N THR A 137 -15.16 -3.93 -31.20
CA THR A 137 -14.97 -4.82 -32.36
C THR A 137 -15.65 -4.16 -33.56
N SER A 138 -14.85 -3.58 -34.45
CA SER A 138 -15.27 -3.40 -35.84
C SER A 138 -15.41 -4.79 -36.45
N GLU A 139 -16.60 -5.15 -36.89
CA GLU A 139 -16.81 -6.31 -37.77
C GLU A 139 -16.01 -6.11 -39.07
N PRO A 140 -15.30 -7.14 -39.58
CA PRO A 140 -14.94 -7.20 -40.98
C PRO A 140 -16.00 -8.01 -41.75
N GLY A 141 -16.78 -7.32 -42.59
CA GLY A 141 -17.69 -7.86 -43.61
C GLY A 141 -18.63 -6.73 -44.07
N GLU A 142 -18.80 -6.39 -45.35
CA GLU A 142 -18.61 -7.07 -46.64
C GLU A 142 -17.84 -6.19 -47.66
#